data_AF-A0A1H8H1F0-F1
#
_entry.id   AF-A0A1H8H1F0-F1
#
_cell.length_a   1.000
_cell.length_b   1.000
_cell.length_c   1.000
_cell.angle_alpha   90.00
_cell.angle_beta   90.00
_cell.angle_gamma   90.00
#
_symmetry.space_group_name_H-M   'P 1'
#
loop_
_entity.id
_entity.type
_entity.pdbx_description
1 polymer ?
#
loop_
_entity_poly.entity_id
_entity_poly.type
_entity_poly.pdbx_seq_one_letter_code
_entity_poly.pdbx_strand_id
1 'polypeptide(L)' 'MKTSETGPRQRSRATSKTIGARIKTATLQSAENLELQSQIREAAYYKALERGLAPGHELDDWLTAEKEINQ' A
#
# COMPACT_ATOMS: atom_id res chain seq x y z
N MET A 1 -25.08 40.23 -40.46
CA MET A 1 -25.21 39.66 -39.10
C MET A 1 -24.51 38.31 -39.11
N LYS A 2 -23.29 38.22 -38.56
CA LYS A 2 -22.50 36.97 -38.55
C LYS A 2 -22.27 36.59 -37.09
N THR A 3 -22.83 35.45 -36.70
CA THR A 3 -22.79 34.90 -35.35
C THR A 3 -21.37 34.44 -34.98
N SER A 4 -20.87 34.90 -33.84
CA SER A 4 -19.60 34.51 -33.25
C SER A 4 -19.72 33.15 -32.58
N GLU A 5 -19.19 32.11 -33.21
CA GLU A 5 -19.05 30.77 -32.63
C GLU A 5 -17.89 30.77 -31.62
N THR A 6 -18.22 30.67 -30.33
CA THR A 6 -17.24 30.56 -29.24
C THR A 6 -16.91 29.09 -29.01
N GLY A 7 -15.80 28.61 -29.58
CA GLY A 7 -15.32 27.24 -29.38
C GLY A 7 -14.74 27.03 -27.97
N PRO A 8 -15.01 25.90 -27.30
CA PRO A 8 -14.55 25.68 -25.94
C PRO A 8 -13.03 25.45 -25.91
N ARG A 9 -12.37 26.24 -25.05
CA ARG A 9 -10.95 26.21 -24.73
C ARG A 9 -10.54 24.82 -24.20
N GLN A 10 -9.97 23.97 -25.05
CA GLN A 10 -9.30 22.75 -24.62
C GLN A 10 -7.97 23.08 -23.92
N ARG A 11 -7.99 23.26 -22.59
CA ARG A 11 -6.78 23.23 -21.75
C ARG A 11 -7.08 22.54 -20.42
N SER A 12 -6.99 21.21 -20.37
CA SER A 12 -7.06 20.47 -19.09
C SER A 12 -6.32 19.13 -19.08
N ARG A 13 -5.56 18.78 -20.13
CA ARG A 13 -4.98 17.43 -20.29
C ARG A 13 -3.67 17.19 -19.53
N ALA A 14 -3.08 18.25 -18.94
CA ALA A 14 -1.78 18.15 -18.28
C ALA A 14 -1.86 17.73 -16.80
N THR A 15 -2.97 17.98 -16.10
CA THR A 15 -3.12 17.68 -14.67
C THR A 15 -3.59 16.25 -14.38
N SER A 16 -4.37 15.65 -15.28
CA SER A 16 -4.91 14.29 -15.09
C SER A 16 -3.86 13.18 -15.19
N LYS A 17 -2.77 13.39 -15.95
CA LYS A 17 -1.71 12.38 -16.12
C LYS A 17 -0.86 12.21 -14.84
N THR A 18 -0.61 13.30 -14.13
CA THR A 18 0.17 13.28 -12.87
C THR A 18 -0.60 12.64 -11.72
N ILE A 19 -1.92 12.89 -11.64
CA ILE A 19 -2.77 12.24 -10.63
C ILE A 19 -2.90 10.74 -10.90
N GLY A 20 -3.12 10.33 -12.16
CA GLY A 20 -3.22 8.92 -12.51
C GLY A 20 -1.95 8.11 -12.20
N ALA A 21 -0.76 8.69 -12.43
CA ALA A 21 0.50 8.05 -12.06
C ALA A 21 0.64 7.89 -10.54
N ARG A 22 0.29 8.93 -9.76
CA ARG A 22 0.35 8.90 -8.30
C ARG A 22 -0.62 7.90 -7.67
N ILE A 23 -1.82 7.77 -8.23
CA ILE A 23 -2.81 6.78 -7.76
C ILE A 23 -2.29 5.36 -8.03
N LYS A 24 -1.73 5.09 -9.21
CA LYS A 24 -1.16 3.78 -9.54
C LYS A 24 -0.03 3.39 -8.60
N THR A 25 0.90 4.30 -8.32
CA THR A 25 2.00 4.03 -7.38
C THR A 25 1.49 3.80 -5.97
N ALA A 26 0.49 4.56 -5.51
CA ALA A 26 -0.10 4.36 -4.18
C ALA A 26 -0.80 2.99 -4.06
N THR A 27 -1.51 2.55 -5.11
CA THR A 27 -2.16 1.23 -5.12
C THR A 27 -1.14 0.09 -5.10
N LEU A 28 -0.06 0.18 -5.89
CA LEU A 28 1.01 -0.81 -5.88
C LEU A 28 1.69 -0.87 -4.50
N GLN A 29 2.05 0.28 -3.93
CA GLN A 29 2.63 0.36 -2.59
C GLN A 29 1.69 -0.22 -1.51
N SER A 30 0.38 0.03 -1.60
CA SER A 30 -0.57 -0.55 -0.66
C SER A 30 -0.68 -2.07 -0.78
N ALA A 31 -0.62 -2.61 -2.00
CA ALA A 31 -0.65 -4.05 -2.23
C ALA A 31 0.63 -4.72 -1.70
N GLU A 32 1.80 -4.14 -1.96
CA GLU A 32 3.08 -4.59 -1.40
C GLU A 32 3.07 -4.55 0.13
N ASN A 33 2.49 -3.51 0.73
CA ASN A 33 2.39 -3.41 2.18
C ASN A 33 1.47 -4.46 2.79
N LEU A 34 0.36 -4.80 2.12
CA LEU A 34 -0.55 -5.87 2.56
C LEU A 34 0.12 -7.25 2.48
N GLU A 35 0.89 -7.50 1.42
CA GLU A 35 1.65 -8.74 1.24
C GLU A 35 2.70 -8.88 2.35
N LEU A 36 3.47 -7.82 2.61
CA LEU A 36 4.46 -7.78 3.69
C LEU A 36 3.81 -8.02 5.06
N GLN A 37 2.69 -7.37 5.35
CA GLN A 37 1.95 -7.58 6.59
C GLN A 37 1.40 -9.01 6.74
N SER A 38 0.99 -9.66 5.64
CA SER A 38 0.57 -11.07 5.68
C SER A 38 1.73 -11.96 6.07
N GLN A 39 2.89 -11.78 5.42
CA GLN A 39 4.09 -12.55 5.72
C GLN A 39 4.52 -12.37 7.18
N ILE A 40 4.52 -11.12 7.69
CA ILE A 40 4.87 -10.83 9.08
C ILE A 40 3.89 -11.49 10.04
N ARG A 41 2.58 -11.43 9.75
CA ARG A 41 1.56 -12.08 10.57
C ARG A 41 1.74 -13.60 10.62
N GLU A 42 1.99 -14.23 9.47
CA GLU A 42 2.20 -15.68 9.39
C GLU A 42 3.45 -16.10 10.16
N ALA A 43 4.57 -15.40 9.96
CA ALA A 43 5.81 -15.67 10.69
C ALA A 43 5.66 -15.48 12.21
N ALA A 44 5.00 -14.40 12.65
CA ALA A 44 4.71 -14.17 14.07
C ALA A 44 3.82 -15.27 14.65
N TYR A 45 2.82 -15.74 13.89
CA TYR A 45 1.96 -16.84 14.31
C TYR A 45 2.72 -18.15 14.48
N TYR A 46 3.64 -18.48 13.57
CA TYR A 46 4.47 -19.68 13.72
C TYR A 46 5.41 -19.58 14.93
N LYS A 47 6.00 -18.41 15.20
CA LYS A 47 6.80 -18.20 16.42
C LYS A 47 5.99 -18.34 17.70
N ALA A 48 4.79 -17.75 17.73
CA ALA A 48 3.87 -17.91 18.84
C ALA A 48 3.49 -19.39 19.02
N LEU A 49 3.22 -20.12 17.93
CA LEU A 49 2.93 -21.56 17.95
C LEU A 49 4.08 -22.38 18.56
N GLU A 50 5.34 -22.11 18.19
CA GLU A 50 6.51 -22.79 18.77
C GLU A 50 6.62 -22.58 20.29
N ARG A 51 6.14 -21.42 20.77
CA ARG A 51 6.05 -21.08 22.20
C ARG A 51 4.76 -21.59 22.88
N GLY A 52 3.83 -22.18 22.13
CA GLY A 52 2.53 -22.64 22.65
C GLY A 52 1.49 -21.53 22.83
N LEU A 53 1.58 -20.44 22.05
CA LEU A 53 0.74 -19.23 22.10
C LEU A 53 0.66 -18.62 23.50
N ALA A 54 1.79 -18.58 24.21
CA ALA A 54 1.87 -17.97 25.53
C ALA A 54 1.52 -16.46 25.45
N PRO A 55 0.55 -15.97 26.25
CA PRO A 55 0.17 -14.55 26.24
C PRO A 55 1.29 -13.68 26.81
N GLY A 56 1.39 -12.44 26.32
CA GLY A 56 2.42 -11.46 26.68
C GLY A 56 3.64 -11.47 25.77
N HIS A 57 3.66 -12.31 24.73
CA HIS A 57 4.76 -12.42 23.78
C HIS A 57 4.38 -12.05 22.33
N GLU A 58 3.10 -11.79 22.07
CA GLU A 58 2.62 -11.51 20.70
C GLU A 58 3.38 -10.36 20.04
N LEU A 59 3.71 -9.32 20.81
CA LEU A 59 4.44 -8.16 20.30
C LEU A 59 5.89 -8.49 19.94
N ASP A 60 6.53 -9.34 20.74
CA ASP A 60 7.92 -9.77 20.53
C ASP A 60 8.02 -10.70 19.33
N ASP A 61 7.07 -11.63 19.19
CA ASP A 61 6.95 -12.51 18.03
C ASP A 61 6.70 -11.70 16.75
N TRP A 62 5.86 -10.66 16.81
CA TRP A 62 5.60 -9.75 15.69
C TRP A 62 6.82 -8.91 15.30
N LEU A 63 7.51 -8.30 16.27
CA LEU A 63 8.73 -7.53 16.03
C LEU A 63 9.86 -8.41 15.46
N THR A 64 9.99 -9.63 15.95
CA THR A 64 10.98 -10.58 15.44
C THR A 64 10.65 -10.97 13.99
N ALA A 65 9.39 -11.28 13.70
CA ALA A 65 8.93 -11.58 12.34
C ALA A 65 9.13 -10.39 11.38
N GLU A 66 8.80 -9.17 11.80
CA GLU A 66 9.03 -7.95 11.00
C GLU A 66 10.51 -7.77 10.67
N LYS A 67 11.37 -7.95 11.67
CA LYS A 67 12.82 -7.85 11.48
C LYS A 67 13.35 -8.90 10.52
N GLU A 68 12.86 -10.14 10.57
CA GLU A 68 13.30 -11.21 9.66
C GLU A 68 12.91 -10.96 8.21
N ILE A 69 11.73 -10.38 7.97
CA ILE A 69 11.24 -10.14 6.60
C ILE A 69 11.82 -8.86 6.00
N ASN A 70 12.16 -7.86 6.83
CA ASN A 70 12.76 -6.60 6.40
C ASN A 70 14.31 -6.63 6.36
N GLN A 71 14.96 -7.79 6.49
CA GLN A 71 16.41 -7.96 6.31
C GLN A 71 16.80 -8.04 4.84
#